data_AF-A0AAQ2NDZ1-F1
#
_entry.id   AF-A0AAQ2NDZ1-F1
#
_cell.length_a   1.000
_cell.length_b   1.000
_cell.length_c   1.000
_cell.angle_alpha   90.00
_cell.angle_beta   90.00
_cell.angle_gamma   90.00
#
_symmetry.space_group_name_H-M   'P 1'
#
loop_
_entity.id
_entity.type
_entity.pdbx_description
1 polymer ?
#
loop_
_entity_poly.entity_id
_entity_poly.type
_entity_poly.pdbx_seq_one_letter_code
_entity_poly.pdbx_strand_id
1 'polypeptide(L)'
;MYSFKEKQKHYTELRNPDAAEQDLELLRKKQPELSTLSMFSRNPKRYADDILYALLDVAERDEIRNNRRTVEQTPGPNPEQPDKVSEVTNQVEEAEERTEEAELHTEEVKERVQEAEERAEDAELRTKEAEERAEEAELRAEEAEERAESAEAALEEEKKKAVTTLKMVKSKSTKSTPKSTGTTSRTRKSKRPRSSTTTES
;
A
#
# COMPACT_ATOMS: atom_id res chain seq x y z
N MET A 1 3.36 25.85 5.42
CA MET A 1 4.73 25.79 4.85
C MET A 1 5.04 24.38 4.42
N TYR A 2 5.57 24.20 3.21
CA TYR A 2 5.80 22.89 2.61
C TYR A 2 6.84 22.08 3.37
N SER A 3 6.65 20.76 3.45
CA SER A 3 7.69 19.84 3.91
C SER A 3 8.86 19.79 2.90
N PHE A 4 10.03 19.29 3.31
CA PHE A 4 11.21 19.21 2.43
C PHE A 4 10.92 18.45 1.11
N LYS A 5 10.12 17.37 1.18
CA LYS A 5 9.75 16.57 0.01
C LYS A 5 8.79 17.32 -0.92
N GLU A 6 7.81 18.01 -0.37
CA GLU A 6 6.85 18.81 -1.13
C GLU A 6 7.51 20.03 -1.76
N LYS A 7 8.44 20.67 -1.04
CA LYS A 7 9.22 21.80 -1.53
C LYS A 7 10.02 21.42 -2.79
N GLN A 8 10.63 20.23 -2.80
CA GLN A 8 11.36 19.73 -3.98
C GLN A 8 10.43 19.51 -5.18
N LYS A 9 9.22 18.99 -4.94
CA LYS A 9 8.21 18.79 -5.98
C LYS A 9 7.78 20.13 -6.58
N HIS A 10 7.37 21.09 -5.74
CA HIS A 10 6.94 22.41 -6.21
C HIS A 10 8.06 23.20 -6.87
N TYR A 11 9.29 23.12 -6.35
CA TYR A 11 10.46 23.71 -6.99
C TYR A 11 10.64 23.20 -8.42
N THR A 12 10.56 21.89 -8.63
CA THR A 12 10.75 21.28 -9.95
C THR A 12 9.63 21.70 -10.92
N GLU A 13 8.38 21.74 -10.45
CA GLU A 13 7.22 22.12 -11.26
C GLU A 13 7.15 23.62 -11.58
N LEU A 14 7.69 24.47 -10.70
CA LEU A 14 7.69 25.93 -10.85
C LEU A 14 9.00 26.46 -11.42
N ARG A 15 9.95 25.61 -11.76
CA ARG A 15 11.26 26.04 -12.23
C ARG A 15 11.14 26.80 -13.55
N ASN A 16 11.34 28.10 -13.50
CA ASN A 16 11.35 28.96 -14.67
C ASN A 16 12.31 30.14 -14.43
N PRO A 17 13.46 30.20 -15.11
CA PRO A 17 14.44 31.25 -14.92
C PRO A 17 13.99 32.62 -15.43
N ASP A 18 13.05 32.67 -16.38
CA ASP A 18 12.57 33.95 -16.95
C ASP A 18 11.57 34.66 -16.02
N ALA A 19 10.92 33.90 -15.13
CA ALA A 19 10.03 34.43 -14.10
C ALA A 19 10.76 35.01 -12.87
N ALA A 20 12.09 34.93 -12.82
CA ALA A 20 12.88 35.27 -11.63
C ALA A 20 12.71 36.72 -11.17
N GLU A 21 12.43 37.66 -12.08
CA GLU A 21 12.17 39.07 -11.74
C GLU A 21 10.85 39.26 -11.00
N GLN A 22 9.81 38.57 -11.47
CA GLN A 22 8.47 38.61 -10.86
C GLN A 22 8.49 37.94 -9.49
N ASP A 23 9.12 36.77 -9.44
CA ASP A 23 9.37 36.02 -8.21
C ASP A 23 10.15 36.86 -7.19
N LEU A 24 11.17 37.62 -7.63
CA LEU A 24 11.91 38.52 -6.77
C LEU A 24 11.05 39.64 -6.18
N GLU A 25 10.15 40.23 -6.98
CA GLU A 25 9.23 41.25 -6.50
C GLU A 25 8.24 40.69 -5.49
N LEU A 26 7.70 39.48 -5.74
CA LEU A 26 6.83 38.79 -4.80
C LEU A 26 7.58 38.50 -3.49
N LEU A 27 8.82 38.04 -3.58
CA LEU A 27 9.67 37.76 -2.43
C LEU A 27 9.95 39.04 -1.63
N ARG A 28 10.19 40.17 -2.30
CA ARG A 28 10.37 41.48 -1.66
C ARG A 28 9.11 41.94 -0.91
N LYS A 29 7.93 41.68 -1.45
CA LYS A 29 6.64 42.02 -0.81
C LYS A 29 6.40 41.17 0.43
N LYS A 30 6.71 39.88 0.36
CA LYS A 30 6.52 38.92 1.47
C LYS A 30 7.59 39.06 2.56
N GLN A 31 8.83 39.32 2.16
CA GLN A 31 9.97 39.37 3.06
C GLN A 31 10.95 40.50 2.66
N PRO A 32 10.62 41.76 2.99
CA PRO A 32 11.46 42.91 2.66
C PRO A 32 12.80 42.92 3.42
N GLU A 33 12.86 42.27 4.59
CA GLU A 33 14.02 42.24 5.48
C GLU A 33 15.09 41.19 5.07
N LEU A 34 14.85 40.42 4.01
CA LEU A 34 15.78 39.36 3.61
C LEU A 34 17.08 39.98 3.07
N SER A 35 18.20 39.76 3.77
CA SER A 35 19.50 40.35 3.39
C SER A 35 20.01 39.90 2.02
N THR A 36 19.55 38.75 1.51
CA THR A 36 19.89 38.24 0.18
C THR A 36 19.14 38.93 -0.95
N LEU A 37 18.11 39.73 -0.65
CA LEU A 37 17.34 40.48 -1.64
C LEU A 37 18.22 41.42 -2.47
N SER A 38 19.24 42.03 -1.83
CA SER A 38 20.24 42.87 -2.50
C SER A 38 21.16 42.10 -3.44
N MET A 39 21.39 40.80 -3.18
CA MET A 39 22.15 39.95 -4.08
C MET A 39 21.30 39.50 -5.26
N PHE A 40 20.06 39.11 -5.00
CA PHE A 40 19.10 38.68 -6.03
C PHE A 40 18.76 39.79 -7.02
N SER A 41 18.64 41.05 -6.56
CA SER A 41 18.35 42.19 -7.44
C SER A 41 19.45 42.51 -8.45
N ARG A 42 20.70 42.10 -8.21
CA ARG A 42 21.80 42.34 -9.14
C ARG A 42 21.70 41.49 -10.40
N ASN A 43 21.22 40.24 -10.26
CA ASN A 43 21.10 39.28 -11.35
C ASN A 43 20.00 38.25 -11.02
N PRO A 44 18.72 38.62 -11.11
CA PRO A 44 17.60 37.76 -10.68
C PRO A 44 17.61 36.42 -11.40
N LYS A 45 17.85 36.40 -12.72
CA LYS A 45 17.92 35.16 -13.51
C LYS A 45 18.98 34.16 -13.04
N ARG A 46 20.14 34.64 -12.56
CA ARG A 46 21.22 33.78 -12.04
C ARG A 46 20.83 33.11 -10.72
N TYR A 47 20.00 33.79 -9.94
CA TYR A 47 19.53 33.35 -8.65
C TYR A 47 18.07 32.85 -8.70
N ALA A 48 17.55 32.51 -9.90
CA ALA A 48 16.16 32.11 -10.07
C ALA A 48 15.77 30.93 -9.17
N ASP A 49 16.65 29.92 -9.11
CA ASP A 49 16.44 28.75 -8.28
C ASP A 49 16.45 29.13 -6.78
N ASP A 50 17.37 29.99 -6.34
CA ASP A 50 17.46 30.46 -4.94
C ASP A 50 16.27 31.35 -4.53
N ILE A 51 15.82 32.22 -5.42
CA ILE A 51 14.65 33.09 -5.23
C ILE A 51 13.39 32.22 -5.10
N LEU A 52 13.23 31.22 -5.98
CA LEU A 52 12.10 30.29 -5.93
C LEU A 52 12.13 29.45 -4.64
N TYR A 53 13.30 28.98 -4.21
CA TYR A 53 13.43 28.25 -2.94
C TYR A 53 13.05 29.10 -1.73
N ALA A 54 13.46 30.38 -1.71
CA ALA A 54 13.10 31.31 -0.65
C ALA A 54 11.59 31.65 -0.67
N LEU A 55 11.02 31.82 -1.86
CA LEU A 55 9.58 32.01 -2.03
C LEU A 55 8.76 30.84 -1.50
N LEU A 56 9.18 29.61 -1.75
CA LEU A 56 8.47 28.43 -1.24
C LEU A 56 8.49 28.32 0.30
N ASP A 57 9.33 29.11 0.98
CA ASP A 57 9.32 29.26 2.44
C ASP A 57 8.40 30.39 2.95
N VAL A 58 7.80 31.19 2.06
CA VAL A 58 6.95 32.36 2.44
C VAL A 58 5.66 32.51 1.62
N ALA A 59 5.52 31.79 0.51
CA ALA A 59 4.41 31.86 -0.43
C ALA A 59 4.00 30.46 -0.92
N GLU A 60 2.72 30.33 -1.25
CA GLU A 60 2.19 29.09 -1.81
C GLU A 60 2.47 28.97 -3.31
N ARG A 61 2.48 27.74 -3.81
CA ARG A 61 2.71 27.41 -5.21
C ARG A 61 1.80 28.20 -6.15
N ASP A 62 0.52 28.30 -5.80
CA ASP A 62 -0.48 28.94 -6.65
C ASP A 62 -0.36 30.47 -6.63
N GLU A 63 0.08 31.05 -5.50
CA GLU A 63 0.39 32.48 -5.41
C GLU A 63 1.57 32.86 -6.32
N ILE A 64 2.62 32.03 -6.37
CA ILE A 64 3.76 32.20 -7.27
C ILE A 64 3.29 32.12 -8.74
N ARG A 65 2.44 31.14 -9.08
CA ARG A 65 1.89 31.01 -10.45
C ARG A 65 1.06 32.21 -10.87
N ASN A 66 0.20 32.69 -9.99
CA ASN A 66 -0.66 33.84 -10.26
C ASN A 66 0.17 35.11 -10.45
N ASN A 67 1.18 35.33 -9.61
CA ASN A 67 2.06 36.50 -9.74
C ASN A 67 2.75 36.55 -11.11
N ARG A 68 3.26 35.41 -11.61
CA ARG A 68 3.87 35.32 -12.94
C ARG A 68 2.90 35.66 -14.08
N ARG A 69 1.66 35.16 -13.99
CA ARG A 69 0.59 35.44 -14.98
C ARG A 69 0.15 36.90 -14.97
N THR A 70 0.10 37.54 -13.81
CA THR A 70 -0.35 38.95 -13.72
C THR A 70 0.61 39.94 -14.37
N VAL A 71 1.91 39.65 -14.40
CA VAL A 71 2.92 40.59 -14.94
C VAL A 71 3.11 40.43 -16.46
N GLU A 72 2.91 39.24 -17.03
CA GLU A 72 2.87 39.07 -18.49
C GLU A 72 1.69 39.80 -19.16
N GLN A 73 0.66 40.21 -18.41
CA GLN A 73 -0.48 40.97 -18.90
C GLN A 73 -0.29 42.50 -18.93
N THR A 74 0.85 43.03 -18.48
CA THR A 74 1.17 44.47 -18.61
C THR A 74 2.21 44.71 -19.71
N PRO A 75 1.87 44.71 -21.01
CA PRO A 75 2.64 45.45 -21.97
C PRO A 75 2.35 46.94 -21.72
N GLY A 76 3.40 47.77 -21.75
CA GLY A 76 3.37 49.20 -21.38
C GLY A 76 2.27 50.03 -22.07
N PRO A 77 2.06 51.27 -21.60
CA PRO A 77 0.92 52.09 -22.00
C PRO A 77 1.08 52.48 -23.48
N ASN A 78 0.36 51.80 -24.38
CA ASN A 78 0.16 52.27 -25.74
C ASN A 78 -1.35 52.32 -26.03
N PRO A 79 -1.94 53.52 -26.22
CA PRO A 79 -3.38 53.70 -26.30
C PRO A 79 -3.82 53.63 -27.76
N GLU A 80 -3.94 52.45 -28.35
CA GLU A 80 -4.69 52.32 -29.59
C GLU A 80 -5.26 50.91 -29.76
N GLN A 81 -6.59 50.87 -29.82
CA GLN A 81 -7.44 49.91 -30.55
C GLN A 81 -8.03 48.70 -29.77
N PRO A 82 -9.28 48.34 -30.15
CA PRO A 82 -10.33 47.79 -29.29
C PRO A 82 -10.34 46.24 -29.31
N ASP A 83 -11.21 45.62 -28.51
CA ASP A 83 -11.45 44.17 -28.39
C ASP A 83 -10.71 43.42 -27.26
N LYS A 84 -10.31 44.10 -26.18
CA LYS A 84 -9.67 43.43 -25.01
C LYS A 84 -10.65 42.86 -23.97
N VAL A 85 -11.94 43.20 -24.04
CA VAL A 85 -12.92 42.72 -23.05
C VAL A 85 -13.39 41.29 -23.35
N SER A 86 -13.48 40.89 -24.62
CA SER A 86 -13.91 39.55 -25.03
C SER A 86 -12.83 38.49 -24.78
N GLU A 87 -11.56 38.82 -24.94
CA GLU A 87 -10.47 37.89 -24.69
C GLU A 87 -10.29 37.64 -23.19
N VAL A 88 -10.46 38.69 -22.36
CA VAL A 88 -10.45 38.56 -20.89
C VAL A 88 -11.64 37.73 -20.39
N THR A 89 -12.84 37.87 -20.98
CA THR A 89 -13.98 37.03 -20.57
C THR A 89 -13.78 35.56 -20.93
N ASN A 90 -13.26 35.25 -22.12
CA ASN A 90 -12.95 33.86 -22.50
C ASN A 90 -11.86 33.25 -21.59
N GLN A 91 -10.87 34.05 -21.17
CA GLN A 91 -9.82 33.58 -20.25
C GLN A 91 -10.33 33.38 -18.82
N VAL A 92 -11.35 34.13 -18.38
CA VAL A 92 -12.01 33.91 -17.09
C VAL A 92 -12.88 32.65 -17.13
N GLU A 93 -13.64 32.42 -18.21
CA GLU A 93 -14.40 31.18 -18.39
C GLU A 93 -13.49 29.94 -18.44
N GLU A 94 -12.36 29.98 -19.18
CA GLU A 94 -11.41 28.85 -19.22
C GLU A 94 -10.72 28.62 -17.84
N ALA A 95 -10.59 29.68 -17.04
CA ALA A 95 -10.08 29.58 -15.67
C ALA A 95 -11.13 29.00 -14.71
N GLU A 96 -12.41 29.36 -14.84
CA GLU A 96 -13.51 28.76 -14.09
C GLU A 96 -13.67 27.28 -14.43
N GLU A 97 -13.66 26.90 -15.71
CA GLU A 97 -13.71 25.48 -16.14
C GLU A 97 -12.52 24.69 -15.55
N ARG A 98 -11.31 25.25 -15.54
CA ARG A 98 -10.16 24.57 -14.92
C ARG A 98 -10.25 24.46 -13.40
N THR A 99 -10.89 25.42 -12.72
CA THR A 99 -11.14 25.28 -11.28
C THR A 99 -12.18 24.21 -10.99
N GLU A 100 -13.24 24.13 -11.80
CA GLU A 100 -14.25 23.07 -11.70
C GLU A 100 -13.63 21.69 -11.97
N GLU A 101 -12.80 21.55 -13.01
CA GLU A 101 -12.06 20.30 -13.28
C GLU A 101 -11.15 19.91 -12.11
N ALA A 102 -10.48 20.89 -11.49
CA ALA A 102 -9.64 20.64 -10.32
C ALA A 102 -10.47 20.18 -9.12
N GLU A 103 -11.63 20.79 -8.87
CA GLU A 103 -12.56 20.37 -7.81
C GLU A 103 -13.07 18.95 -8.04
N LEU A 104 -13.51 18.61 -9.26
CA LEU A 104 -13.93 17.26 -9.64
C LEU A 104 -12.80 16.25 -9.43
N HIS A 105 -11.56 16.60 -9.80
CA HIS A 105 -10.41 15.74 -9.54
C HIS A 105 -10.15 15.56 -8.04
N THR A 106 -10.36 16.59 -7.21
CA THR A 106 -10.25 16.43 -5.75
C THR A 106 -11.32 15.53 -5.17
N GLU A 107 -12.55 15.56 -5.72
CA GLU A 107 -13.62 14.65 -5.32
C GLU A 107 -13.31 13.21 -5.73
N GLU A 108 -12.83 12.98 -6.96
CA GLU A 108 -12.39 11.64 -7.42
C GLU A 108 -11.28 11.07 -6.51
N VAL A 109 -10.30 11.90 -6.12
CA VAL A 109 -9.25 11.47 -5.20
C VAL A 109 -9.82 11.11 -3.82
N LYS A 110 -10.80 11.86 -3.31
CA LYS A 110 -11.47 11.51 -2.04
C LYS A 110 -12.22 10.18 -2.13
N GLU A 111 -12.94 9.94 -3.22
CA GLU A 111 -13.66 8.68 -3.44
C GLU A 111 -12.68 7.50 -3.48
N ARG A 112 -11.57 7.63 -4.20
CA ARG A 112 -10.52 6.60 -4.24
C ARG A 112 -9.87 6.33 -2.89
N VAL A 113 -9.77 7.34 -2.04
CA VAL A 113 -9.28 7.15 -0.66
C VAL A 113 -10.28 6.38 0.18
N GLN A 114 -11.58 6.68 0.07
CA GLN A 114 -12.63 5.94 0.76
C GLN A 114 -12.69 4.47 0.32
N GLU A 115 -12.59 4.20 -0.99
CA GLU A 115 -12.53 2.83 -1.51
C GLU A 115 -11.31 2.06 -0.96
N ALA A 116 -10.16 2.73 -0.86
CA ALA A 116 -8.95 2.13 -0.31
C ALA A 116 -9.09 1.82 1.19
N GLU A 117 -9.81 2.66 1.94
CA GLU A 117 -10.12 2.46 3.36
C GLU A 117 -11.05 1.25 3.55
N GLU A 118 -12.16 1.16 2.80
CA GLU A 118 -13.06 0.00 2.83
C GLU A 118 -12.32 -1.31 2.50
N ARG A 119 -11.44 -1.27 1.49
CA ARG A 119 -10.61 -2.43 1.12
C ARG A 119 -9.64 -2.84 2.24
N ALA A 120 -9.13 -1.88 3.00
CA ALA A 120 -8.26 -2.17 4.14
C ALA A 120 -9.04 -2.82 5.29
N GLU A 121 -10.24 -2.34 5.59
CA GLU A 121 -11.13 -2.95 6.60
C GLU A 121 -11.51 -4.39 6.23
N ASP A 122 -11.88 -4.64 4.97
CA ASP A 122 -12.20 -5.99 4.48
C ASP A 122 -10.98 -6.93 4.54
N ALA A 123 -9.77 -6.42 4.27
CA ALA A 123 -8.55 -7.19 4.46
C ALA A 123 -8.31 -7.53 5.94
N GLU A 124 -8.56 -6.59 6.87
CA GLU A 124 -8.43 -6.83 8.30
C GLU A 124 -9.41 -7.90 8.80
N LEU A 125 -10.67 -7.86 8.34
CA LEU A 125 -11.67 -8.89 8.66
C LEU A 125 -11.23 -10.28 8.20
N ARG A 126 -10.71 -10.40 6.96
CA ARG A 126 -10.18 -11.68 6.46
C ARG A 126 -9.01 -12.20 7.29
N THR A 127 -8.15 -11.31 7.78
CA THR A 127 -7.03 -11.73 8.64
C THR A 127 -7.52 -12.26 9.98
N LYS A 128 -8.52 -11.63 10.59
CA LYS A 128 -9.14 -12.10 11.84
C LYS A 128 -9.82 -13.46 11.66
N GLU A 129 -10.58 -13.65 10.57
CA GLU A 129 -11.21 -14.95 10.29
C GLU A 129 -10.16 -16.06 10.08
N ALA A 130 -9.05 -15.75 9.42
CA ALA A 130 -7.96 -16.70 9.22
C ALA A 130 -7.26 -17.06 10.56
N GLU A 131 -7.14 -16.10 11.47
CA GLU A 131 -6.59 -16.30 12.82
C GLU A 131 -7.50 -17.21 13.65
N GLU A 132 -8.81 -16.93 13.72
CA GLU A 132 -9.78 -17.80 14.42
C GLU A 132 -9.76 -19.24 13.88
N ARG A 133 -9.65 -19.40 12.56
CA ARG A 133 -9.54 -20.73 11.93
C ARG A 133 -8.25 -21.46 12.31
N ALA A 134 -7.16 -20.71 12.49
CA ALA A 134 -5.89 -21.28 12.92
C ALA A 134 -5.97 -21.75 14.38
N GLU A 135 -6.58 -20.94 15.26
CA GLU A 135 -6.83 -21.31 16.66
C GLU A 135 -7.71 -22.57 16.77
N GLU A 136 -8.79 -22.68 15.99
CA GLU A 136 -9.65 -23.88 15.98
C GLU A 136 -8.86 -25.13 15.54
N ALA A 137 -7.98 -24.98 14.54
CA ALA A 137 -7.14 -26.08 14.07
C ALA A 137 -6.12 -26.53 15.12
N GLU A 138 -5.58 -25.59 15.91
CA GLU A 138 -4.67 -25.86 17.02
C GLU A 138 -5.38 -26.65 18.13
N LEU A 139 -6.57 -26.20 18.57
CA LEU A 139 -7.37 -26.93 19.57
C LEU A 139 -7.70 -28.36 19.12
N ARG A 140 -8.00 -28.55 17.83
CA ARG A 140 -8.26 -29.88 17.28
C ARG A 140 -7.01 -30.76 17.27
N ALA A 141 -5.83 -30.18 17.06
CA ALA A 141 -4.58 -30.90 17.11
C ALA A 141 -4.25 -31.34 18.54
N GLU A 142 -4.47 -30.46 19.52
CA GLU A 142 -4.31 -30.77 20.95
C GLU A 142 -5.25 -31.91 21.40
N GLU A 143 -6.53 -31.88 21.03
CA GLU A 143 -7.47 -32.97 21.34
C GLU A 143 -7.03 -34.32 20.72
N ALA A 144 -6.49 -34.28 19.49
CA ALA A 144 -5.98 -35.47 18.83
C ALA A 144 -4.72 -36.03 19.54
N GLU A 145 -3.87 -35.16 20.06
CA GLU A 145 -2.69 -35.53 20.86
C GLU A 145 -3.10 -36.20 22.17
N GLU A 146 -4.03 -35.61 22.93
CA GLU A 146 -4.56 -36.23 24.15
C GLU A 146 -5.17 -37.61 23.88
N ARG A 147 -5.91 -37.75 22.77
CA ARG A 147 -6.49 -39.03 22.38
C ARG A 147 -5.42 -40.07 22.03
N ALA A 148 -4.35 -39.66 21.38
CA ALA A 148 -3.22 -40.53 21.07
C ALA A 148 -2.51 -40.99 22.35
N GLU A 149 -2.24 -40.07 23.28
CA GLU A 149 -1.62 -40.39 24.57
C GLU A 149 -2.48 -41.37 25.39
N SER A 150 -3.80 -41.17 25.42
CA SER A 150 -4.75 -42.09 26.06
C SER A 150 -4.70 -43.49 25.45
N ALA A 151 -4.62 -43.59 24.12
CA ALA A 151 -4.50 -44.87 23.42
C ALA A 151 -3.16 -45.57 23.70
N GLU A 152 -2.05 -44.82 23.78
CA GLU A 152 -0.75 -45.37 24.17
C GLU A 152 -0.77 -45.93 25.60
N ALA A 153 -1.36 -45.19 26.54
CA ALA A 153 -1.50 -45.64 27.93
C ALA A 153 -2.33 -46.94 28.03
N ALA A 154 -3.43 -47.05 27.29
CA ALA A 154 -4.27 -48.26 27.25
C ALA A 154 -3.50 -49.48 26.69
N LEU A 155 -2.71 -49.28 25.62
CA LEU A 155 -1.87 -50.34 25.05
C LEU A 155 -0.77 -50.76 26.03
N GLU A 156 -0.20 -49.84 26.80
CA GLU A 156 0.79 -50.17 27.83
C GLU A 156 0.18 -51.01 28.96
N GLU A 157 -1.05 -50.68 29.39
CA GLU A 157 -1.78 -51.46 30.38
C GLU A 157 -2.13 -52.87 29.87
N GLU A 158 -2.57 -53.00 28.61
CA GLU A 158 -2.84 -54.31 27.99
C GLU A 158 -1.57 -55.15 27.91
N LYS A 159 -0.43 -54.56 27.51
CA LYS A 159 0.87 -55.24 27.49
C LYS A 159 1.24 -55.75 28.89
N LYS A 160 1.04 -54.94 29.94
CA LYS A 160 1.29 -55.35 31.34
C LYS A 160 0.39 -56.52 31.76
N LYS A 161 -0.89 -56.51 31.38
CA LYS A 161 -1.86 -57.60 31.62
C LYS A 161 -1.53 -58.86 30.83
N ALA A 162 -1.14 -58.76 29.57
CA ALA A 162 -0.76 -59.88 28.71
C ALA A 162 0.52 -60.58 29.22
N VAL A 163 1.50 -59.81 29.71
CA VAL A 163 2.71 -60.36 30.33
C VAL A 163 2.38 -61.12 31.63
N THR A 164 1.43 -60.63 32.43
CA THR A 164 1.00 -61.32 33.66
C THR A 164 0.20 -62.59 33.37
N THR A 165 -0.70 -62.59 32.37
CA THR A 165 -1.47 -63.78 31.99
C THR A 165 -0.59 -64.86 31.34
N LEU A 166 0.38 -64.48 30.51
CA LEU A 166 1.37 -65.41 29.93
C LEU A 166 2.24 -66.10 30.99
N LYS A 167 2.57 -65.42 32.10
CA LYS A 167 3.26 -66.03 33.24
C LYS A 167 2.42 -67.09 33.97
N MET A 168 1.09 -66.93 34.03
CA MET A 168 0.20 -67.90 34.70
C MET A 168 -0.13 -69.15 33.87
N VAL A 169 -0.07 -69.09 32.54
CA VAL A 169 -0.30 -70.26 31.65
C VAL A 169 0.93 -71.15 31.51
N LYS A 170 2.15 -70.63 31.75
CA LYS A 170 3.39 -71.42 31.65
C LYS A 170 3.58 -72.41 32.81
N SER A 171 2.79 -72.30 33.89
CA SER A 171 2.80 -73.23 35.03
C SER A 171 1.81 -74.41 34.90
N LYS A 172 1.01 -74.47 33.82
CA LYS A 172 0.20 -75.65 33.49
C LYS A 172 0.05 -75.83 31.97
N SER A 173 0.96 -76.58 31.33
CA SER A 173 0.65 -77.50 30.22
C SER A 173 1.94 -78.00 29.57
N THR A 174 2.29 -79.25 29.83
CA THR A 174 2.99 -80.06 28.85
C THR A 174 1.96 -80.50 27.80
N LYS A 175 2.33 -80.39 26.51
CA LYS A 175 1.91 -81.25 25.38
C LYS A 175 1.19 -80.57 24.21
N SER A 176 1.83 -80.75 23.05
CA SER A 176 1.28 -80.92 21.69
C SER A 176 0.92 -79.68 20.85
N THR A 177 1.78 -79.40 19.87
CA THR A 177 1.49 -78.62 18.65
C THR A 177 0.97 -79.53 17.53
N PRO A 178 -0.08 -79.15 16.79
CA PRO A 178 -0.26 -79.64 15.42
C PRO A 178 0.15 -78.56 14.40
N LYS A 179 0.90 -78.98 13.39
CA LYS A 179 1.23 -78.17 12.21
C LYS A 179 -0.03 -77.99 11.36
N SER A 180 -0.37 -76.75 10.99
CA SER A 180 -1.33 -76.49 9.91
C SER A 180 -0.60 -75.92 8.68
N THR A 181 -0.91 -76.53 7.55
CA THR A 181 -0.41 -76.27 6.21
C THR A 181 -1.01 -74.99 5.65
N GLY A 182 -0.20 -74.26 4.88
CA GLY A 182 -0.47 -72.90 4.44
C GLY A 182 -1.67 -72.69 3.51
N THR A 183 -2.08 -71.44 3.42
CA THR A 183 -2.90 -70.92 2.33
C THR A 183 -2.41 -69.51 2.02
N THR A 184 -1.88 -69.34 0.81
CA THR A 184 -1.32 -68.10 0.26
C THR A 184 -2.43 -67.14 -0.14
N SER A 185 -2.52 -65.98 0.52
CA SER A 185 -3.46 -64.91 0.17
C SER A 185 -2.86 -63.96 -0.85
N ARG A 186 -3.46 -64.01 -2.04
CA ARG A 186 -3.21 -63.27 -3.29
C ARG A 186 -3.13 -61.74 -3.08
N THR A 187 -2.01 -61.13 -3.45
CA THR A 187 -1.81 -59.67 -3.46
C THR A 187 -2.61 -59.00 -4.58
N ARG A 188 -3.44 -58.03 -4.22
CA ARG A 188 -4.28 -57.24 -5.13
C ARG A 188 -3.52 -55.95 -5.50
N LYS A 189 -2.95 -55.88 -6.72
CA LYS A 189 -2.37 -54.64 -7.28
C LYS A 189 -3.48 -53.59 -7.46
N SER A 190 -3.41 -52.49 -6.73
CA SER A 190 -4.26 -51.32 -6.96
C SER A 190 -3.62 -50.40 -8.00
N LYS A 191 -4.37 -50.07 -9.06
CA LYS A 191 -3.98 -49.14 -10.13
C LYS A 191 -4.04 -47.71 -9.58
N ARG A 192 -2.95 -46.95 -9.72
CA ARG A 192 -2.95 -45.47 -9.61
C ARG A 192 -3.78 -44.86 -10.75
N PRO A 193 -4.66 -43.89 -10.50
CA PRO A 193 -5.11 -42.99 -11.56
C PRO A 193 -4.03 -41.95 -11.87
N ARG A 194 -3.80 -41.68 -13.17
CA ARG A 194 -2.95 -40.59 -13.64
C ARG A 194 -3.80 -39.32 -13.71
N SER A 195 -3.21 -38.24 -13.22
CA SER A 195 -3.67 -36.85 -13.32
C SER A 195 -3.85 -36.43 -14.79
N SER A 196 -4.99 -35.82 -15.11
CA SER A 196 -5.15 -35.01 -16.32
C SER A 196 -5.28 -33.55 -15.91
N THR A 197 -4.22 -32.80 -16.18
CA THR A 197 -4.16 -31.34 -16.21
C THR A 197 -4.95 -30.85 -17.42
N THR A 198 -5.95 -30.01 -17.22
CA THR A 198 -6.57 -29.21 -18.29
C THR A 198 -6.14 -27.77 -18.08
N THR A 199 -5.35 -27.27 -19.01
CA THR A 199 -4.97 -25.86 -19.13
C THR A 199 -5.91 -25.28 -20.18
N GLU A 200 -6.85 -24.42 -19.78
CA GLU A 200 -7.62 -23.59 -20.71
C GLU A 200 -6.84 -22.29 -20.99
N SER A 201 -6.87 -21.88 -22.26
CA SER A 201 -6.35 -20.61 -22.79
C SER A 201 -7.51 -19.69 -23.10
#